data_AF-A0A662IX36-F1
#
_entry.id   AF-A0A662IX36-F1
#
_cell.length_a   1.000
_cell.length_b   1.000
_cell.length_c   1.000
_cell.angle_alpha   90.00
_cell.angle_beta   90.00
_cell.angle_gamma   90.00
#
_symmetry.space_group_name_H-M   'P 1'
#
loop_
_entity.id
_entity.type
_entity.pdbx_description
1 polymer ?
#
loop_
_entity_poly.entity_id
_entity_poly.type
_entity_poly.pdbx_seq_one_letter_code
_entity_poly.pdbx_strand_id
1 'polypeptide(L)'
;MERSNIILALIIVTLLLPTVSAMEAPPGTRIPLILEKYRFRTTTAIFPADWKPTHIRWLLQDPYGKTVYWVDSPLDSVKIVGSGYDGVYHYTDWEITENSGYMQIPAFATPGKWMLKAQFYDYLFMWKFHKDTETLYSIPVREGNIFENLNAPLYFIIPVPLMEDIPVAINLGLFSIAFLGLIILIICILILRELRR
;
A
#
# COMPACT_ATOMS: atom_id res chain seq x y z
N MET A 1 -31.89 42.57 -20.97
CA MET A 1 -31.51 42.46 -19.55
C MET A 1 -31.48 41.00 -19.07
N GLU A 2 -32.39 40.14 -19.54
CA GLU A 2 -32.45 38.71 -19.14
C GLU A 2 -31.24 37.86 -19.60
N ARG A 3 -30.66 38.12 -20.78
CA ARG A 3 -29.51 37.35 -21.29
C ARG A 3 -28.23 37.53 -20.45
N SER A 4 -27.98 38.72 -19.90
CA SER A 4 -26.81 38.95 -19.02
C SER A 4 -26.92 38.18 -17.71
N ASN A 5 -28.13 38.04 -17.16
CA ASN A 5 -28.36 37.31 -15.92
C ASN A 5 -28.18 35.80 -16.12
N ILE A 6 -28.55 35.27 -17.29
CA ILE A 6 -28.32 33.86 -17.64
C ILE A 6 -26.82 33.57 -17.79
N ILE A 7 -26.06 34.44 -18.47
CA ILE A 7 -24.61 34.29 -18.63
C ILE A 7 -23.90 34.40 -17.27
N LEU A 8 -24.31 35.35 -16.44
CA LEU A 8 -23.76 35.52 -15.09
C LEU A 8 -24.07 34.31 -14.19
N ALA A 9 -25.29 33.78 -14.27
CA ALA A 9 -25.66 32.54 -13.58
C ALA A 9 -24.86 31.33 -14.09
N LEU A 10 -24.60 31.23 -15.40
CA LEU A 10 -23.81 30.14 -15.98
C LEU A 10 -22.33 30.19 -15.55
N ILE A 11 -21.78 31.40 -15.42
CA ILE A 11 -20.40 31.64 -14.95
C ILE A 11 -20.30 31.33 -13.46
N ILE A 12 -21.28 31.74 -12.65
CA ILE A 12 -21.33 31.44 -11.22
C ILE A 12 -21.50 29.93 -10.98
N VAL A 13 -22.34 29.26 -11.78
CA VAL A 13 -22.52 27.80 -11.70
C VAL A 13 -21.26 27.05 -12.14
N THR A 14 -20.51 27.52 -13.13
CA THR A 14 -19.24 26.89 -13.53
C THR A 14 -18.08 27.17 -12.56
N LEU A 15 -18.05 28.33 -11.89
CA LEU A 15 -17.07 28.66 -10.86
C LEU A 15 -17.37 28.05 -9.48
N LEU A 16 -18.64 27.77 -9.18
CA LEU A 16 -19.08 27.15 -7.92
C LEU A 16 -19.33 25.64 -8.03
N LEU A 17 -19.17 25.04 -9.20
CA LEU A 17 -19.05 23.60 -9.28
C LEU A 17 -17.83 23.21 -8.43
N PRO A 18 -18.00 22.43 -7.35
CA PRO A 18 -16.86 21.85 -6.69
C PRO A 18 -16.30 20.86 -7.72
N THR A 19 -15.25 21.26 -8.42
CA THR A 19 -14.33 20.27 -8.96
C THR A 19 -13.75 19.59 -7.74
N VAL A 20 -14.45 18.56 -7.25
CA VAL A 20 -13.87 17.52 -6.40
C VAL A 20 -12.91 16.77 -7.32
N SER A 21 -11.84 17.45 -7.70
CA SER A 21 -10.63 16.79 -8.17
C SER A 21 -10.19 16.01 -6.95
N ALA A 22 -10.35 14.69 -6.99
CA ALA A 22 -9.70 13.81 -6.03
C ALA A 22 -8.23 14.20 -6.07
N MET A 23 -7.76 14.89 -5.01
CA MET A 23 -6.43 15.45 -4.98
C MET A 23 -5.44 14.32 -5.25
N GLU A 24 -4.77 14.38 -6.40
CA GLU A 24 -3.88 13.31 -6.83
C GLU A 24 -2.73 13.20 -5.82
N ALA A 25 -2.53 11.99 -5.30
CA ALA A 25 -1.57 11.71 -4.25
C ALA A 25 -0.13 11.86 -4.79
N PRO A 26 0.72 12.72 -4.20
CA PRO A 26 2.14 12.73 -4.51
C PRO A 26 2.87 11.49 -3.95
N PRO A 27 4.08 11.20 -4.44
CA PRO A 27 5.03 10.33 -3.75
C PRO A 27 5.20 10.68 -2.28
N GLY A 28 5.35 9.66 -1.44
CA GLY A 28 5.45 9.79 0.02
C GLY A 28 4.11 9.89 0.75
N THR A 29 2.98 10.03 0.03
CA THR A 29 1.63 10.02 0.63
C THR A 29 1.41 8.75 1.42
N ARG A 30 0.97 8.90 2.68
CA ARG A 30 0.66 7.78 3.57
C ARG A 30 -0.71 7.21 3.25
N ILE A 31 -0.75 5.91 2.99
CA ILE A 31 -1.96 5.13 2.76
C ILE A 31 -2.25 4.36 4.05
N PRO A 32 -3.39 4.59 4.71
CA PRO A 32 -3.75 3.83 5.90
C PRO A 32 -4.00 2.37 5.55
N LEU A 33 -3.47 1.47 6.38
CA LEU A 33 -3.64 0.02 6.28
C LEU A 33 -4.66 -0.42 7.33
N ILE A 34 -5.91 -0.03 7.11
CA ILE A 34 -6.99 -0.20 8.08
C ILE A 34 -8.14 -0.96 7.42
N LEU A 35 -8.69 -1.94 8.14
CA LEU A 35 -9.95 -2.58 7.84
C LEU A 35 -10.89 -2.37 9.01
N GLU A 36 -12.07 -1.80 8.76
CA GLU A 36 -13.11 -1.65 9.77
C GLU A 36 -14.26 -2.61 9.46
N LYS A 37 -14.36 -3.69 10.25
CA LYS A 37 -15.41 -4.71 10.10
C LYS A 37 -15.52 -5.25 8.67
N TYR A 38 -14.38 -5.43 7.99
CA TYR A 38 -14.34 -6.01 6.65
C TYR A 38 -14.86 -7.44 6.71
N ARG A 39 -15.82 -7.78 5.84
CA ARG A 39 -16.45 -9.10 5.83
C ARG A 39 -16.11 -9.85 4.57
N PHE A 40 -15.78 -11.13 4.74
CA PHE A 40 -15.63 -12.03 3.60
C PHE A 40 -16.07 -13.45 3.98
N ARG A 41 -16.51 -14.18 2.95
CA ARG A 41 -16.90 -15.59 3.07
C ARG A 41 -15.79 -16.49 2.57
N THR A 42 -15.50 -17.53 3.33
CA THR A 42 -14.79 -18.70 2.83
C THR A 42 -15.75 -19.87 2.72
N THR A 43 -15.74 -20.53 1.58
CA THR A 43 -16.49 -21.75 1.31
C THR A 43 -15.52 -22.92 1.19
N THR A 44 -15.78 -23.95 1.97
CA THR A 44 -14.86 -25.06 2.18
C THR A 44 -15.36 -26.29 1.44
N ALA A 45 -14.70 -26.58 0.31
CA ALA A 45 -14.65 -27.91 -0.30
C ALA A 45 -13.35 -28.65 0.06
N ILE A 46 -12.25 -27.88 0.07
CA ILE A 46 -10.84 -28.30 0.09
C ILE A 46 -10.05 -27.50 1.14
N PHE A 47 -10.60 -26.39 1.67
CA PHE A 47 -9.99 -25.66 2.79
C PHE A 47 -9.97 -26.56 4.05
N PRO A 48 -8.93 -26.47 4.89
CA PRO A 48 -8.96 -27.14 6.18
C PRO A 48 -10.19 -26.69 6.98
N ALA A 49 -10.89 -27.62 7.64
CA ALA A 49 -11.99 -27.27 8.55
C ALA A 49 -11.55 -26.27 9.64
N ASP A 50 -10.25 -26.28 9.97
CA ASP A 50 -9.62 -25.44 10.98
C ASP A 50 -8.98 -24.17 10.41
N TRP A 51 -9.10 -23.90 9.10
CA TRP A 51 -8.49 -22.70 8.51
C TRP A 51 -9.15 -21.45 9.07
N LYS A 52 -8.32 -20.54 9.58
CA LYS A 52 -8.73 -19.24 10.10
C LYS A 52 -7.74 -18.20 9.60
N PRO A 53 -8.16 -17.04 9.07
CA PRO A 53 -7.21 -16.01 8.72
C PRO A 53 -6.47 -15.57 9.99
N THR A 54 -5.14 -15.69 9.98
CA THR A 54 -4.28 -15.28 11.10
C THR A 54 -3.42 -14.08 10.75
N HIS A 55 -3.18 -13.86 9.45
CA HIS A 55 -2.36 -12.78 8.95
C HIS A 55 -3.03 -12.08 7.76
N ILE A 56 -2.60 -10.84 7.54
CA ILE A 56 -2.93 -10.04 6.37
C ILE A 56 -1.64 -9.61 5.67
N ARG A 57 -1.63 -9.72 4.35
CA ARG A 57 -0.65 -9.09 3.48
C ARG A 57 -1.29 -7.93 2.76
N TRP A 58 -0.75 -6.74 2.95
CA TRP A 58 -1.12 -5.55 2.20
C TRP A 58 -0.29 -5.44 0.93
N LEU A 59 -0.95 -5.42 -0.24
CA LEU A 59 -0.32 -5.42 -1.56
C LEU A 59 -0.52 -4.06 -2.21
N LEU A 60 0.56 -3.31 -2.42
CA LEU A 60 0.54 -2.08 -3.20
C LEU A 60 0.82 -2.41 -4.66
N GLN A 61 -0.14 -2.13 -5.54
CA GLN A 61 -0.04 -2.37 -6.97
C GLN A 61 0.04 -1.06 -7.75
N ASP A 62 0.92 -1.05 -8.74
CA ASP A 62 1.05 0.05 -9.70
C ASP A 62 -0.16 0.11 -10.66
N PRO A 63 -0.24 1.15 -11.53
CA PRO A 63 -1.35 1.28 -12.48
C PRO A 63 -1.45 0.14 -13.50
N TYR A 64 -0.40 -0.66 -13.66
CA TYR A 64 -0.36 -1.83 -14.54
C TYR A 64 -0.75 -3.13 -13.81
N GLY A 65 -1.05 -3.06 -12.51
CA GLY A 65 -1.44 -4.20 -11.68
C GLY A 65 -0.26 -5.00 -11.13
N LYS A 66 0.97 -4.52 -11.28
CA LYS A 66 2.16 -5.17 -10.71
C LYS A 66 2.29 -4.80 -9.24
N THR A 67 2.44 -5.80 -8.36
CA THR A 67 2.78 -5.56 -6.96
C THR A 67 4.20 -4.99 -6.86
N VAL A 68 4.33 -3.79 -6.30
CA VAL A 68 5.63 -3.12 -6.12
C VAL A 68 6.19 -3.27 -4.71
N TYR A 69 5.31 -3.47 -3.73
CA TYR A 69 5.68 -3.61 -2.33
C TYR A 69 4.55 -4.29 -1.56
N TRP A 70 4.89 -4.96 -0.47
CA TRP A 70 3.92 -5.48 0.46
C TRP A 70 4.41 -5.43 1.90
N VAL A 71 3.44 -5.46 2.81
CA VAL A 71 3.66 -5.54 4.25
C VAL A 71 2.80 -6.66 4.81
N ASP A 72 3.41 -7.52 5.61
CA ASP A 72 2.72 -8.58 6.35
C ASP A 72 2.46 -8.11 7.79
N SER A 73 1.26 -8.38 8.30
CA SER A 73 0.87 -8.12 9.69
C SER A 73 0.08 -9.32 10.24
N PRO A 74 0.29 -9.72 11.51
CA PRO A 74 -0.69 -10.57 12.20
C PRO A 74 -2.02 -9.81 12.33
N LEU A 75 -3.14 -10.53 12.29
CA LEU A 75 -4.46 -9.92 12.45
C LEU A 75 -4.77 -9.66 13.93
N ASP A 76 -5.18 -8.42 14.23
CA ASP A 76 -5.58 -7.98 15.56
C ASP A 76 -6.89 -8.61 16.02
N SER A 77 -7.93 -8.56 15.18
CA SER A 77 -9.28 -9.05 15.52
C SER A 77 -9.91 -9.80 14.36
N VAL A 78 -10.21 -11.08 14.62
CA VAL A 78 -10.89 -12.00 13.70
C VAL A 78 -12.09 -12.60 14.41
N LYS A 79 -13.30 -12.39 13.86
CA LYS A 79 -14.54 -12.94 14.40
C LYS A 79 -15.29 -13.74 13.35
N ILE A 80 -15.93 -14.81 13.79
CA ILE A 80 -16.92 -15.53 12.99
C ILE A 80 -18.26 -14.84 13.24
N VAL A 81 -18.86 -14.30 12.18
CA VAL A 81 -20.18 -13.64 12.24
C VAL A 81 -21.30 -14.49 11.64
N GLY A 82 -20.93 -15.57 10.96
CA GLY A 82 -21.85 -16.58 10.46
C GLY A 82 -21.10 -17.83 10.04
N SER A 83 -21.75 -18.98 10.15
CA SER A 83 -21.28 -20.22 9.58
C SER A 83 -22.47 -21.12 9.26
N GLY A 84 -22.28 -22.06 8.35
CA GLY A 84 -23.34 -22.96 7.92
C GLY A 84 -22.92 -23.83 6.76
N TYR A 85 -23.90 -24.40 6.07
CA TYR A 85 -23.69 -25.24 4.90
C TYR A 85 -24.45 -24.70 3.71
N ASP A 86 -23.78 -24.65 2.56
CA ASP A 86 -24.37 -24.41 1.24
C ASP A 86 -24.18 -25.68 0.41
N GLY A 87 -25.21 -26.54 0.41
CA GLY A 87 -25.11 -27.91 -0.10
C GLY A 87 -24.13 -28.75 0.71
N VAL A 88 -23.09 -29.26 0.05
CA VAL A 88 -22.03 -30.08 0.68
C VAL A 88 -20.86 -29.24 1.24
N TYR A 89 -20.88 -27.93 1.04
CA TYR A 89 -19.78 -27.05 1.40
C TYR A 89 -20.09 -26.32 2.71
N HIS A 90 -19.19 -26.42 3.69
CA HIS A 90 -19.27 -25.58 4.87
C HIS A 90 -18.80 -24.17 4.50
N TYR A 91 -19.53 -23.13 4.91
CA TYR A 91 -19.09 -21.76 4.76
C TYR A 91 -18.87 -21.11 6.12
N THR A 92 -17.92 -20.18 6.15
CA THR A 92 -17.66 -19.32 7.30
C THR A 92 -17.59 -17.88 6.82
N ASP A 93 -18.37 -17.01 7.45
CA ASP A 93 -18.36 -15.57 7.27
C ASP A 93 -17.49 -14.96 8.37
N TRP A 94 -16.40 -14.33 7.93
CA TRP A 94 -15.43 -13.68 8.78
C TRP A 94 -15.70 -12.19 8.84
N GLU A 95 -15.50 -11.59 10.01
CA GLU A 95 -15.41 -10.15 10.19
C GLU A 95 -14.02 -9.82 10.75
N ILE A 96 -13.28 -9.00 10.00
CA ILE A 96 -11.92 -8.58 10.32
C ILE A 96 -11.92 -7.10 10.69
N THR A 97 -11.25 -6.78 11.79
CA THR A 97 -10.85 -5.41 12.09
C THR A 97 -9.35 -5.40 12.33
N GLU A 98 -8.66 -4.52 11.62
CA GLU A 98 -7.21 -4.52 11.55
C GLU A 98 -6.70 -3.08 11.39
N ASN A 99 -5.59 -2.77 12.05
CA ASN A 99 -4.84 -1.54 11.85
C ASN A 99 -3.35 -1.82 11.80
N SER A 100 -2.83 -2.12 10.61
CA SER A 100 -1.41 -2.38 10.40
C SER A 100 -0.60 -1.08 10.18
N GLY A 101 -1.17 0.09 10.53
CA GLY A 101 -0.54 1.39 10.40
C GLY A 101 -0.69 2.00 9.00
N TYR A 102 0.42 2.28 8.32
CA TYR A 102 0.42 2.91 7.01
C TYR A 102 1.56 2.41 6.13
N MET A 103 1.35 2.46 4.82
CA MET A 103 2.43 2.41 3.83
C MET A 103 2.50 3.74 3.06
N GLN A 104 3.50 3.94 2.23
CA GLN A 104 3.64 5.19 1.48
C GLN A 104 3.67 4.93 -0.03
N ILE A 105 3.22 5.91 -0.83
CA ILE A 105 3.49 5.89 -2.27
C ILE A 105 5.01 5.98 -2.48
N PRO A 106 5.62 5.09 -3.28
CA PRO A 106 7.07 5.10 -3.46
C PRO A 106 7.57 6.35 -4.19
N ALA A 107 8.87 6.62 -4.03
CA ALA A 107 9.58 7.57 -4.85
C ALA A 107 9.52 7.13 -6.33
N PHE A 108 9.45 8.10 -7.23
CA PHE A 108 9.37 7.92 -8.68
C PHE A 108 8.19 7.02 -9.10
N ALA A 109 7.08 7.10 -8.35
CA ALA A 109 5.86 6.37 -8.68
C ALA A 109 5.33 6.77 -10.06
N THR A 110 4.99 5.77 -10.88
CA THR A 110 4.31 5.98 -12.15
C THR A 110 2.97 6.68 -11.92
N PRO A 111 2.65 7.78 -12.61
CA PRO A 111 1.35 8.43 -12.50
C PRO A 111 0.23 7.50 -12.96
N GLY A 112 -0.92 7.55 -12.28
CA GLY A 112 -2.09 6.75 -12.61
C GLY A 112 -2.83 6.20 -11.40
N LYS A 113 -3.69 5.22 -11.64
CA LYS A 113 -4.58 4.65 -10.62
C LYS A 113 -3.90 3.48 -9.90
N TRP A 114 -3.31 3.75 -8.75
CA TRP A 114 -2.72 2.73 -7.88
C TRP A 114 -3.82 1.99 -7.11
N MET A 115 -3.53 0.75 -6.73
CA MET A 115 -4.46 -0.10 -6.00
C MET A 115 -3.82 -0.67 -4.74
N LEU A 116 -4.57 -0.62 -3.65
CA LEU A 116 -4.25 -1.36 -2.43
C LEU A 116 -5.18 -2.56 -2.34
N LYS A 117 -4.60 -3.75 -2.24
CA LYS A 117 -5.31 -5.01 -1.99
C LYS A 117 -4.83 -5.62 -0.68
N ALA A 118 -5.61 -6.53 -0.14
CA ALA A 118 -5.19 -7.39 0.95
C ALA A 118 -5.25 -8.85 0.51
N GLN A 119 -4.43 -9.66 1.17
CA GLN A 119 -4.47 -11.11 1.06
C GLN A 119 -4.44 -11.67 2.47
N PHE A 120 -5.52 -12.34 2.87
CA PHE A 120 -5.60 -13.01 4.17
C PHE A 120 -5.01 -14.39 4.05
N TYR A 121 -4.25 -14.83 5.04
CA TYR A 121 -3.69 -16.18 5.02
C TYR A 121 -3.52 -16.78 6.40
N ASP A 122 -3.29 -18.09 6.37
CA ASP A 122 -2.93 -18.89 7.52
C ASP A 122 -1.85 -19.91 7.15
N TYR A 123 -1.13 -20.40 8.15
CA TYR A 123 -0.17 -21.48 7.99
C TYR A 123 -0.74 -22.78 8.57
N LEU A 124 -0.93 -23.78 7.73
CA LEU A 124 -1.25 -25.13 8.17
C LEU A 124 -0.15 -26.09 7.72
N PHE A 125 0.53 -26.75 8.68
CA PHE A 125 1.64 -27.68 8.43
C PHE A 125 2.67 -27.15 7.42
N MET A 126 3.07 -25.88 7.55
CA MET A 126 4.01 -25.14 6.67
C MET A 126 3.45 -24.69 5.32
N TRP A 127 2.22 -25.09 4.95
CA TRP A 127 1.55 -24.62 3.75
C TRP A 127 0.79 -23.32 4.04
N LYS A 128 1.05 -22.30 3.22
CA LYS A 128 0.38 -21.01 3.30
C LYS A 128 -0.88 -21.05 2.44
N PHE A 129 -2.04 -20.93 3.08
CA PHE A 129 -3.33 -20.90 2.39
C PHE A 129 -3.87 -19.49 2.38
N HIS A 130 -4.10 -18.95 1.19
CA HIS A 130 -4.48 -17.56 1.02
C HIS A 130 -5.91 -17.37 0.52
N LYS A 131 -6.48 -16.23 0.88
CA LYS A 131 -7.70 -15.67 0.33
C LYS A 131 -7.43 -14.22 -0.05
N ASP A 132 -7.39 -13.96 -1.36
CA ASP A 132 -7.22 -12.60 -1.88
C ASP A 132 -8.50 -11.79 -1.74
N THR A 133 -8.35 -10.49 -1.48
CA THR A 133 -9.45 -9.54 -1.57
C THR A 133 -9.53 -8.92 -2.97
N GLU A 134 -10.68 -8.33 -3.26
CA GLU A 134 -10.78 -7.33 -4.31
C GLU A 134 -9.97 -6.07 -3.93
N THR A 135 -9.95 -5.08 -4.82
CA THR A 135 -9.32 -3.78 -4.56
C THR A 135 -10.02 -3.09 -3.40
N LEU A 136 -9.29 -2.87 -2.30
CA LEU A 136 -9.80 -2.21 -1.09
C LEU A 136 -9.81 -0.69 -1.26
N TYR A 137 -8.71 -0.15 -1.78
CA TYR A 137 -8.57 1.27 -2.06
C TYR A 137 -7.98 1.48 -3.43
N SER A 138 -8.38 2.58 -4.05
CA SER A 138 -7.72 3.06 -5.25
C SER A 138 -7.32 4.50 -5.10
N ILE A 139 -6.08 4.79 -5.48
CA ILE A 139 -5.41 6.06 -5.20
C ILE A 139 -4.96 6.63 -6.54
N PRO A 140 -5.52 7.76 -6.99
CA PRO A 140 -4.96 8.47 -8.13
C PRO A 140 -3.62 9.09 -7.70
N VAL A 141 -2.54 8.68 -8.34
CA VAL A 141 -1.17 9.14 -8.07
C VAL A 141 -0.71 10.01 -9.21
N ARG A 142 -0.09 11.15 -8.88
CA ARG A 142 0.54 12.03 -9.86
C ARG A 142 2.04 11.84 -9.89
N GLU A 143 2.65 12.38 -10.94
CA GLU A 143 4.09 12.52 -11.01
C GLU A 143 4.60 13.42 -9.86
N GLY A 144 5.62 12.94 -9.16
CA GLY A 144 6.23 13.67 -8.05
C GLY A 144 7.40 14.53 -8.50
N ASN A 145 7.58 15.67 -7.83
CA ASN A 145 8.78 16.48 -7.99
C ASN A 145 9.98 15.90 -7.22
N ILE A 146 11.17 16.47 -7.40
CA ILE A 146 12.42 15.99 -6.79
C ILE A 146 12.31 15.91 -5.25
N PHE A 147 11.73 16.93 -4.61
CA PHE A 147 11.63 16.97 -3.14
C PHE A 147 10.64 15.94 -2.59
N GLU A 148 9.52 15.72 -3.28
CA GLU A 148 8.55 14.69 -2.94
C GLU A 148 9.18 13.29 -3.05
N ASN A 149 9.92 13.05 -4.14
CA ASN A 149 10.62 11.77 -4.34
C ASN A 149 11.71 11.53 -3.30
N LEU A 150 12.48 12.54 -2.90
CA LEU A 150 13.50 12.41 -1.85
C LEU A 150 12.92 12.08 -0.47
N ASN A 151 11.68 12.50 -0.20
CA ASN A 151 10.96 12.22 1.04
C ASN A 151 10.11 10.95 1.00
N ALA A 152 10.07 10.26 -0.15
CA ALA A 152 9.35 9.02 -0.35
C ALA A 152 10.28 7.80 -0.23
N PRO A 153 9.77 6.63 0.15
CA PRO A 153 10.57 5.42 0.20
C PRO A 153 10.83 4.85 -1.20
N LEU A 154 11.98 4.21 -1.39
CA LEU A 154 12.21 3.31 -2.51
C LEU A 154 11.80 1.89 -2.10
N TYR A 155 11.02 1.23 -2.95
CA TYR A 155 10.60 -0.15 -2.75
C TYR A 155 11.26 -1.08 -3.75
N PHE A 156 11.69 -2.24 -3.25
CA PHE A 156 12.25 -3.32 -4.03
C PHE A 156 11.66 -4.64 -3.57
N ILE A 157 11.60 -5.59 -4.49
CA ILE A 157 11.24 -6.97 -4.21
C ILE A 157 12.44 -7.82 -4.59
N ILE A 158 13.07 -8.46 -3.60
CA ILE A 158 14.22 -9.33 -3.83
C ILE A 158 13.68 -10.74 -4.05
N PRO A 159 13.80 -11.31 -5.26
CA PRO A 159 13.39 -12.68 -5.50
C PRO A 159 14.33 -13.64 -4.79
N VAL A 160 13.78 -14.57 -4.00
CA VAL A 160 14.57 -15.58 -3.29
C VAL A 160 14.24 -16.95 -3.86
N PRO A 161 15.22 -17.66 -4.48
CA PRO A 161 14.98 -19.00 -5.01
C PRO A 161 14.46 -19.94 -3.91
N LEU A 162 13.39 -20.68 -4.22
CA LEU A 162 12.78 -21.68 -3.33
C LEU A 162 12.16 -21.11 -2.04
N MET A 163 12.00 -19.79 -1.92
CA MET A 163 11.35 -19.11 -0.80
C MET A 163 10.41 -18.03 -1.30
N GLU A 164 9.64 -17.44 -0.38
CA GLU A 164 8.86 -16.25 -0.68
C GLU A 164 9.80 -15.05 -0.88
N ASP A 165 9.50 -14.22 -1.88
CA ASP A 165 10.23 -12.98 -2.17
C ASP A 165 10.27 -12.07 -0.92
N ILE A 166 11.27 -11.19 -0.85
CA ILE A 166 11.46 -10.30 0.30
C ILE A 166 11.16 -8.84 -0.10
N PRO A 167 10.16 -8.18 0.50
CA PRO A 167 9.91 -6.77 0.27
C PRO A 167 10.91 -5.93 1.07
N VAL A 168 11.58 -5.00 0.40
CA VAL A 168 12.56 -4.09 1.02
C VAL A 168 12.15 -2.65 0.78
N ALA A 169 12.12 -1.86 1.86
CA ALA A 169 11.88 -0.43 1.82
C ALA A 169 13.12 0.33 2.29
N ILE A 170 13.58 1.29 1.48
CA ILE A 170 14.70 2.17 1.81
C ILE A 170 14.17 3.58 1.89
N ASN A 171 14.37 4.24 3.04
CA ASN A 171 14.12 5.67 3.15
C ASN A 171 15.21 6.43 2.37
N LEU A 172 14.83 6.99 1.21
CA LEU A 172 15.79 7.62 0.30
C LEU A 172 16.48 8.82 0.96
N GLY A 173 15.75 9.66 1.68
CA GLY A 173 16.31 10.79 2.40
C GLY A 173 17.38 10.38 3.43
N LEU A 174 17.09 9.36 4.26
CA LEU A 174 18.05 8.85 5.23
C LEU A 174 19.28 8.24 4.55
N PHE A 175 19.07 7.49 3.46
CA PHE A 175 20.16 6.91 2.67
C PHE A 175 21.05 8.00 2.07
N SER A 176 20.47 9.05 1.47
CA SER A 176 21.21 10.17 0.90
C SER A 176 22.01 10.93 1.95
N ILE A 177 21.45 11.18 3.13
CA ILE A 177 22.16 11.86 4.23
C ILE A 177 23.34 11.00 4.72
N ALA A 178 23.13 9.70 4.92
CA ALA A 178 24.19 8.78 5.35
C ALA A 178 25.33 8.71 4.32
N PHE A 179 24.99 8.66 3.03
CA PHE A 179 25.96 8.62 1.94
C PHE A 179 26.76 9.93 1.83
N LEU A 180 26.10 11.09 1.94
CA LEU A 180 26.78 12.40 1.98
C LEU A 180 27.72 12.52 3.18
N GLY A 181 27.28 12.07 4.36
CA GLY A 181 28.12 12.04 5.56
C GLY A 181 29.39 11.19 5.36
N LEU A 182 29.26 10.04 4.69
CA LEU A 182 30.39 9.18 4.36
C LEU A 182 31.38 9.87 3.41
N ILE A 183 30.90 10.57 2.38
CA ILE A 183 31.75 11.33 1.45
C ILE A 183 32.54 12.40 2.21
N ILE A 184 31.86 13.19 3.05
CA ILE A 184 32.50 14.24 3.85
C ILE A 184 33.59 13.65 4.74
N LEU A 185 33.30 12.53 5.41
CA LEU A 185 34.28 11.83 6.25
C LEU A 185 35.52 11.40 5.45
N ILE A 186 35.34 10.81 4.27
CA ILE A 186 36.45 10.39 3.40
C ILE A 186 37.30 11.60 3.00
N ILE A 187 36.67 12.71 2.60
CA ILE A 187 37.36 13.95 2.23
C ILE A 187 38.16 14.49 3.43
N CYS A 188 37.58 14.55 4.62
CA CYS A 188 38.27 14.99 5.83
C CYS A 188 39.49 14.12 6.15
N ILE A 189 39.38 12.79 6.04
CA ILE A 189 40.49 11.86 6.24
C ILE A 189 41.62 12.13 5.23
N LEU A 190 41.28 12.34 3.96
CA LEU A 190 42.26 12.63 2.91
C LEU A 190 42.98 13.97 3.16
N ILE A 191 42.25 15.01 3.54
CA ILE A 191 42.83 16.32 3.89
C ILE A 191 43.77 16.19 5.09
N LEU A 192 43.34 15.52 6.16
CA LEU A 192 44.17 15.30 7.36
C LEU A 192 45.42 14.48 7.06
N ARG A 193 45.32 13.51 6.14
CA ARG A 193 46.47 12.72 5.69
C ARG A 193 47.46 13.57 4.90
N GLU A 194 46.99 14.46 4.03
CA GLU A 194 47.85 15.36 3.26
C GLU A 194 48.53 16.40 4.15
N LEU A 195 47.81 16.97 5.12
CA LEU A 195 48.37 17.93 6.09
C LEU A 195 49.43 17.33 7.02
N ARG A 196 49.47 16.01 7.17
CA ARG A 196 50.46 15.29 7.99
C ARG A 196 51.71 14.89 7.18
N ARG A 197 51.69 15.10 5.86
CA ARG A 197 52.77 14.77 4.93
C ARG A 197 53.67 15.98 4.72
#